data_AF-N6V1J8-F1
#
_entry.id   AF-N6V1J8-F1
#
_cell.length_a   1.000
_cell.length_b   1.000
_cell.length_c   1.000
_cell.angle_alpha   90.00
_cell.angle_beta   90.00
_cell.angle_gamma   90.00
#
_symmetry.space_group_name_H-M   'P 1'
#
loop_
_entity.id
_entity.type
_entity.pdbx_description
1 polymer ?
#
loop_
_entity_poly.entity_id
_entity_poly.type
_entity_poly.pdbx_seq_one_letter_code
_entity_poly.pdbx_strand_id
1 'polypeptide(L)'
;MILIAVTTMLRGMVGEEIELSCTNRDLHSGMFGNAARNLLQVLADIVSSLRTPDGVVAIAGFYDGTPDCSVSFKDHGLSPATIMPLDKPVPA
;
A
#
# COMPACT_ATOMS: atom_id res chain seq x y z
N MET A 1 -14.90 -28.90 15.64
CA MET A 1 -13.57 -28.26 15.79
C MET A 1 -13.80 -26.77 15.92
N ILE A 2 -13.58 -26.20 17.11
CA ILE A 2 -13.73 -24.75 17.35
C ILE A 2 -12.35 -24.14 17.13
N LEU A 3 -12.24 -23.21 16.19
CA LEU A 3 -11.01 -22.43 15.99
C LEU A 3 -11.09 -21.19 16.89
N ILE A 4 -10.11 -21.01 17.77
CA ILE A 4 -9.96 -19.81 18.59
C ILE A 4 -8.86 -18.96 17.95
N ALA A 5 -9.15 -17.69 17.68
CA ALA A 5 -8.20 -16.73 17.17
C ALA A 5 -7.98 -15.62 18.21
N VAL A 6 -6.72 -15.21 18.41
CA VAL A 6 -6.34 -14.10 19.29
C VAL A 6 -5.54 -13.09 18.47
N THR A 7 -6.05 -11.87 18.36
CA THR A 7 -5.39 -10.78 17.63
C THR A 7 -4.49 -9.99 18.58
N THR A 8 -3.19 -9.93 18.29
CA THR A 8 -2.20 -9.25 19.14
C THR A 8 -1.77 -7.89 18.61
N MET A 9 -1.92 -7.64 17.31
CA MET A 9 -1.53 -6.40 16.64
C MET A 9 -2.48 -6.06 15.49
N LEU A 10 -2.59 -4.77 15.18
CA LEU A 10 -3.32 -4.23 14.02
C LEU A 10 -2.39 -3.26 13.27
N ARG A 11 -2.62 -3.09 11.97
CA ARG A 11 -1.90 -2.08 11.20
C ARG A 11 -2.44 -0.69 11.52
N GLY A 12 -1.54 0.29 11.59
CA GLY A 12 -1.93 1.70 11.51
C GLY A 12 -2.42 2.06 10.10
N MET A 13 -3.09 3.20 9.98
CA MET A 13 -3.54 3.77 8.71
C MET A 13 -3.24 5.26 8.69
N VAL A 14 -2.80 5.75 7.54
CA VAL A 14 -2.69 7.17 7.23
C VAL A 14 -3.47 7.43 5.94
N GLY A 15 -4.23 8.52 5.92
CA GLY A 15 -4.93 9.00 4.73
C GLY A 15 -4.45 10.41 4.42
N GLU A 16 -4.10 10.66 3.17
CA GLU A 16 -3.62 11.94 2.68
C GLU A 16 -4.39 12.31 1.41
N GLU A 17 -4.51 13.61 1.15
CA GLU A 17 -5.16 14.15 -0.04
C GLU A 17 -4.14 14.82 -0.95
N ILE A 18 -4.23 14.55 -2.25
CA ILE A 18 -3.36 15.13 -3.26
C ILE A 18 -4.22 15.92 -4.24
N GLU A 19 -4.10 17.24 -4.18
CA GLU A 19 -4.72 18.14 -5.14
C GLU A 19 -3.73 18.50 -6.26
N LEU A 20 -4.20 18.40 -7.50
CA LEU A 20 -3.46 18.78 -8.69
C LEU A 20 -4.24 19.86 -9.44
N SER A 21 -3.55 20.91 -9.86
CA SER A 21 -4.13 22.00 -10.65
C SER A 21 -3.29 22.25 -11.89
N CYS A 22 -3.93 22.36 -13.06
CA CYS A 22 -3.25 22.57 -14.35
C CYS A 22 -3.85 23.71 -15.17
N THR A 23 -5.16 23.91 -15.07
CA THR A 23 -5.89 24.91 -15.84
C THR A 23 -7.04 25.44 -14.98
N ASN A 24 -7.48 26.66 -15.27
CA ASN A 24 -8.58 27.31 -14.55
C ASN A 24 -9.97 26.81 -15.00
N ARG A 25 -10.05 25.82 -15.90
CA ARG A 25 -11.26 25.18 -16.41
C ARG A 25 -10.97 23.84 -17.08
N ASP A 26 -12.01 23.05 -17.34
CA ASP A 26 -11.89 21.86 -18.16
C ASP A 26 -11.59 22.21 -19.63
N LEU A 27 -10.82 21.34 -20.29
CA LEU A 27 -10.38 21.52 -21.67
C LEU A 27 -10.98 20.45 -22.57
N HIS A 28 -11.43 20.86 -23.76
CA HIS A 28 -11.92 19.93 -24.78
C HIS A 28 -10.78 19.05 -25.29
N SER A 29 -10.82 17.75 -25.00
CA SER A 29 -9.72 16.82 -25.28
C SER A 29 -9.34 16.74 -26.77
N GLY A 30 -10.26 16.99 -27.70
CA GLY A 30 -9.93 17.05 -29.13
C GLY A 30 -9.19 18.33 -29.56
N MET A 31 -9.43 19.46 -28.89
CA MET A 31 -8.83 20.75 -29.25
C MET A 31 -7.48 20.96 -28.54
N PHE A 32 -7.35 20.39 -27.35
CA PHE A 32 -6.16 20.49 -26.51
C PHE A 32 -5.40 19.16 -26.37
N GLY A 33 -5.82 18.13 -27.09
CA GLY A 33 -5.15 16.83 -27.11
C GLY A 33 -3.70 17.02 -27.54
N ASN A 34 -2.76 16.52 -26.74
CA ASN A 34 -1.32 16.74 -26.87
C ASN A 34 -0.80 18.18 -26.66
N ALA A 35 -1.65 19.21 -26.69
CA ALA A 35 -1.23 20.60 -26.44
C ALA A 35 -1.18 20.92 -24.94
N ALA A 36 -2.07 20.33 -24.15
CA ALA A 36 -2.08 20.41 -22.70
C ALA A 36 -1.83 19.03 -22.09
N ARG A 37 -1.08 18.99 -20.98
CA ARG A 37 -0.85 17.75 -20.25
C ARG A 37 -2.16 17.31 -19.58
N ASN A 38 -2.54 16.05 -19.81
CA ASN A 38 -3.74 15.50 -19.19
C ASN A 38 -3.50 15.26 -17.70
N LEU A 39 -4.25 15.96 -16.85
CA LEU A 39 -4.11 15.90 -15.40
C LEU A 39 -4.45 14.50 -14.85
N LEU A 40 -5.40 13.79 -15.47
CA LEU A 40 -5.72 12.40 -15.11
C LEU A 40 -4.55 11.45 -15.38
N GLN A 41 -3.79 11.69 -16.46
CA GLN A 41 -2.60 10.90 -16.75
C GLN A 41 -1.51 11.16 -15.70
N VAL A 42 -1.29 12.41 -15.32
CA VAL A 42 -0.32 12.76 -14.26
C VAL A 42 -0.72 12.13 -12.93
N LEU A 43 -2.01 12.17 -12.56
CA LEU A 43 -2.50 11.52 -11.35
C LEU A 43 -2.26 10.01 -11.39
N ALA A 44 -2.54 9.35 -12.52
CA ALA A 44 -2.28 7.92 -12.69
C ALA A 44 -0.79 7.59 -12.56
N ASP A 45 0.08 8.43 -13.13
CA ASP A 45 1.54 8.27 -13.02
C ASP A 45 1.98 8.40 -11.56
N ILE A 46 1.47 9.40 -10.82
CA ILE A 46 1.76 9.58 -9.38
C ILE A 46 1.30 8.35 -8.60
N VAL A 47 0.05 7.90 -8.75
CA VAL A 47 -0.50 6.76 -8.02
C VAL A 47 0.30 5.48 -8.31
N SER A 48 0.65 5.24 -9.57
CA SER A 48 1.46 4.08 -9.95
C SER A 48 2.88 4.15 -9.38
N SER A 49 3.48 5.34 -9.29
CA SER A 49 4.82 5.52 -8.74
C SER A 49 4.95 5.21 -7.25
N LEU A 50 3.84 5.12 -6.50
CA LEU A 50 3.85 4.79 -5.08
C LEU A 50 4.18 3.31 -4.79
N ARG A 51 4.14 2.45 -5.82
CA ARG A 51 4.43 1.02 -5.71
C ARG A 51 5.43 0.57 -6.78
N THR A 52 6.29 -0.37 -6.43
CA THR A 52 7.14 -1.06 -7.40
C THR A 52 6.34 -2.15 -8.13
N PRO A 53 6.83 -2.66 -9.29
CA PRO A 53 6.21 -3.79 -9.99
C PRO A 53 6.03 -5.05 -9.12
N ASP A 54 6.88 -5.23 -8.10
CA ASP A 54 6.81 -6.35 -7.15
C ASP A 54 5.82 -6.11 -5.99
N GLY A 55 5.09 -4.98 -6.00
CA GLY A 55 4.07 -4.63 -5.00
C GLY A 55 4.59 -3.95 -3.73
N VAL A 56 5.89 -3.66 -3.65
CA VAL A 56 6.54 -2.99 -2.51
C VAL A 56 6.28 -1.48 -2.56
N VAL A 57 6.23 -0.81 -1.41
CA VAL A 57 6.07 0.65 -1.35
C VAL A 57 7.36 1.33 -1.83
N ALA A 58 7.24 2.26 -2.78
CA ALA A 58 8.38 2.90 -3.44
C ALA A 58 8.82 4.23 -2.78
N ILE A 59 8.17 4.64 -1.69
CA ILE A 59 8.47 5.89 -0.98
C ILE A 59 9.82 5.76 -0.25
N ALA A 60 10.72 6.71 -0.48
CA ALA A 60 12.02 6.73 0.18
C ALA A 60 11.87 6.79 1.71
N GLY A 61 12.62 5.94 2.41
CA GLY A 61 12.59 5.83 3.86
C GLY A 61 11.32 5.17 4.44
N PHE A 62 10.42 4.64 3.62
CA PHE A 62 9.16 4.05 4.09
C PHE A 62 9.35 2.89 5.07
N TYR A 63 10.41 2.11 4.90
CA TYR A 63 10.71 0.95 5.75
C TYR A 63 11.72 1.26 6.86
N ASP A 64 12.25 2.49 6.92
CA ASP A 64 13.25 2.87 7.91
C ASP A 64 12.67 2.79 9.31
N GLY A 65 13.40 2.14 10.24
CA GLY A 65 12.97 2.00 11.62
C GLY A 65 11.81 1.02 11.86
N THR A 66 11.44 0.19 10.87
CA THR A 66 10.47 -0.89 11.07
C THR A 66 11.15 -2.02 11.87
N PRO A 67 10.72 -2.31 13.12
CA PRO A 67 11.26 -3.44 13.86
C PRO A 67 10.82 -4.75 13.21
N ASP A 68 11.74 -5.71 13.08
CA ASP A 68 11.40 -7.07 12.68
C ASP A 68 10.40 -7.65 13.70
N CYS A 69 9.21 -8.04 13.22
CA CYS A 69 8.18 -8.62 14.07
C CYS A 69 8.40 -10.14 14.16
N SER A 70 9.07 -10.60 15.22
CA SER A 70 9.21 -12.03 15.51
C SER A 70 8.16 -12.49 16.51
N VAL A 71 7.45 -13.57 16.20
CA VAL A 71 6.54 -14.24 17.13
C VAL A 71 7.17 -15.57 17.56
N SER A 72 7.29 -15.78 18.87
CA SER A 72 7.72 -17.05 19.45
C SER A 72 6.56 -17.68 20.22
N PHE A 73 6.28 -18.96 19.96
CA PHE A 73 5.32 -19.72 20.73
C PHE A 73 6.04 -20.68 21.66
N LYS A 74 5.53 -20.78 22.90
CA LYS A 74 5.89 -21.88 23.79
C LYS A 74 5.09 -23.11 23.37
N ASP A 75 5.77 -24.26 23.27
CA ASP A 75 5.09 -25.52 23.02
C ASP A 75 4.30 -25.94 24.26
N HIS A 76 2.98 -26.05 24.08
CA HIS A 76 2.02 -26.43 25.12
C HIS A 76 1.33 -27.77 24.81
N GLY A 77 1.78 -28.52 23.79
CA GLY A 77 1.16 -29.79 23.38
C GLY A 77 -0.24 -29.65 22.75
N LEU A 78 -0.60 -28.43 22.33
CA LEU A 78 -1.83 -28.12 21.60
C LEU A 78 -1.54 -28.03 20.09
N SER A 79 -2.60 -28.02 19.26
CA SER A 79 -2.48 -27.90 17.80
C SER A 79 -1.62 -26.68 17.42
N PRO A 80 -0.74 -26.79 16.41
CA PRO A 80 0.22 -25.74 16.09
C PRO A 80 -0.48 -24.42 15.78
N ALA A 81 -0.01 -23.33 16.40
CA ALA A 81 -0.45 -21.99 16.05
C ALA A 81 0.02 -21.68 14.62
N THR A 82 -0.93 -21.46 13.71
CA THR A 82 -0.62 -21.02 12.35
C THR A 82 -0.32 -19.53 12.37
N ILE A 83 0.92 -19.16 12.05
CA ILE A 83 1.30 -17.76 11.79
C ILE A 83 0.91 -17.44 10.35
N MET A 84 0.29 -16.28 10.12
CA MET A 84 0.19 -15.74 8.77
C MET A 84 1.59 -15.27 8.36
N PRO A 85 2.20 -15.84 7.30
CA PRO A 85 3.54 -15.45 6.86
C PRO A 85 3.61 -13.93 6.64
N LEU A 86 4.50 -13.27 7.37
CA LEU A 86 4.75 -11.82 7.31
C LEU A 86 5.80 -11.45 6.24
N ASP A 87 6.51 -12.46 5.75
CA ASP A 87 7.64 -12.42 4.82
C ASP A 87 7.22 -12.34 3.35
N LYS A 88 5.93 -12.52 3.04
CA LYS A 88 5.41 -12.34 1.68
C LYS A 88 4.64 -11.04 1.61
N PRO A 89 4.92 -10.14 0.63
CA PRO A 89 4.01 -9.06 0.33
C PRO A 89 2.63 -9.69 0.10
N VAL A 90 1.62 -9.17 0.80
CA VAL A 90 0.23 -9.63 0.60
C VAL A 90 -0.04 -9.47 -0.89
N PRO A 91 -0.37 -10.55 -1.63
CA PRO A 91 -0.74 -10.42 -3.03
C PRO A 91 -1.87 -9.42 -3.13
N ALA A 92 -1.76 -8.48 -4.08
CA ALA A 92 -2.83 -7.53 -4.36
C ALA A 92 -4.15 -8.24 -4.66
#